data_AF-A0A8B7JSL6-F1
#
_entry.id   AF-A0A8B7JSL6-F1
#
_cell.length_a   1.000
_cell.length_b   1.000
_cell.length_c   1.000
_cell.angle_alpha   90.00
_cell.angle_beta   90.00
_cell.angle_gamma   90.00
#
_symmetry.space_group_name_H-M   'P 1'
#
loop_
_entity.id
_entity.type
_entity.pdbx_description
1 polymer ?
#
loop_
_entity_poly.entity_id
_entity_poly.type
_entity_poly.pdbx_seq_one_letter_code
_entity_poly.pdbx_strand_id
1 'polypeptide(L)'
;MPGQARGRGQRHMLLRHRPLLLVTPGLSQSLMRCHKRNGSQPSESTIPLFTSSTRPIALMRDSFHIVDLDVKRNRNREALRALQKEPDADEEAMVCFGNMFIELPKAKTKEMMQKDQEHLDEEINKLRKELCGKVNRLFEAQGKAELKGFNLNPMTPEEMKLINRILEG
;
A
#
# COMPACT_ATOMS: atom_id res chain seq x y z
N MET A 1 -46.46 -43.60 -23.43
CA MET A 1 -45.76 -44.15 -22.26
C MET A 1 -45.23 -42.99 -21.40
N PRO A 2 -45.96 -42.53 -20.36
CA PRO A 2 -45.42 -41.57 -19.40
C PRO A 2 -44.73 -42.31 -18.23
N GLY A 3 -43.45 -42.00 -18.01
CA GLY A 3 -42.65 -42.51 -16.91
C GLY A 3 -42.93 -41.75 -15.61
N GLN A 4 -43.21 -42.51 -14.56
CA GLN A 4 -43.60 -42.06 -13.23
C GLN A 4 -42.45 -42.35 -12.24
N ALA A 5 -41.92 -41.34 -11.55
CA ALA A 5 -41.05 -41.52 -10.37
C ALA A 5 -41.11 -40.25 -9.49
N ARG A 6 -42.04 -40.22 -8.53
CA ARG A 6 -41.81 -40.42 -7.07
C ARG A 6 -40.89 -39.37 -6.43
N GLY A 7 -41.51 -38.38 -5.81
CA GLY A 7 -40.85 -37.39 -4.95
C GLY A 7 -40.46 -37.95 -3.58
N ARG A 8 -39.67 -37.14 -2.86
CA ARG A 8 -39.54 -37.14 -1.39
C ARG A 8 -38.93 -35.80 -0.92
N GLY A 9 -39.71 -35.05 -0.12
CA GLY A 9 -39.20 -34.31 1.03
C GLY A 9 -38.72 -32.86 0.82
N GLN A 10 -39.60 -31.93 0.45
CA GLN A 10 -39.38 -30.52 0.80
C GLN A 10 -39.78 -30.32 2.26
N ARG A 11 -38.79 -30.15 3.14
CA ARG A 11 -39.02 -29.71 4.52
C ARG A 11 -39.35 -28.22 4.51
N HIS A 12 -40.61 -27.94 4.82
CA HIS A 12 -41.07 -26.67 5.35
C HIS A 12 -40.20 -26.24 6.53
N MET A 13 -39.75 -24.98 6.54
CA MET A 13 -39.51 -24.27 7.78
C MET A 13 -40.14 -22.88 7.67
N LEU A 14 -41.37 -22.78 8.18
CA LEU A 14 -42.03 -21.53 8.55
C LEU A 14 -41.40 -21.03 9.86
N LEU A 15 -40.71 -19.90 9.85
CA LEU A 15 -40.55 -19.04 11.04
C LEU A 15 -40.58 -17.58 10.57
N ARG A 16 -41.76 -16.95 10.62
CA ARG A 16 -42.34 -16.17 11.75
C ARG A 16 -41.84 -14.71 11.76
N HIS A 17 -42.80 -13.83 11.50
CA HIS A 17 -42.75 -12.38 11.69
C HIS A 17 -42.54 -11.96 13.16
N ARG A 18 -41.78 -10.86 13.33
CA ARG A 18 -41.87 -9.77 14.35
C ARG A 18 -41.58 -10.13 15.84
N PRO A 19 -41.36 -9.15 16.77
CA PRO A 19 -40.88 -7.75 16.68
C PRO A 19 -39.81 -7.38 17.76
N LEU A 20 -39.46 -6.08 17.83
CA LEU A 20 -38.76 -5.30 18.86
C LEU A 20 -38.91 -5.75 20.33
N LEU A 21 -37.80 -5.65 21.09
CA LEU A 21 -37.68 -5.34 22.54
C LEU A 21 -36.24 -4.80 22.76
N LEU A 22 -36.00 -3.49 22.83
CA LEU A 22 -35.97 -2.60 24.02
C LEU A 22 -35.31 -3.17 25.30
N VAL A 23 -34.11 -2.63 25.58
CA VAL A 23 -33.53 -2.18 26.88
C VAL A 23 -33.35 -3.18 28.03
N THR A 24 -32.09 -3.38 28.44
CA THR A 24 -31.62 -3.02 29.80
C THR A 24 -30.13 -2.64 29.83
N PRO A 25 -29.71 -1.80 30.80
CA PRO A 25 -28.46 -1.03 30.78
C PRO A 25 -27.36 -1.70 31.62
N GLY A 26 -26.13 -1.21 31.45
CA GLY A 26 -25.10 -1.35 32.48
C GLY A 26 -23.81 -2.00 32.00
N LEU A 27 -22.92 -1.20 31.39
CA LEU A 27 -21.49 -1.30 31.58
C LEU A 27 -20.84 0.01 31.10
N SER A 28 -20.68 0.90 32.08
CA SER A 28 -19.69 1.97 32.16
C SER A 28 -19.40 2.77 30.88
N GLN A 29 -20.25 3.76 30.60
CA GLN A 29 -19.78 4.97 29.91
C GLN A 29 -18.89 5.75 30.90
N SER A 30 -17.59 5.47 30.92
CA SER A 30 -16.63 6.47 31.39
C SER A 30 -16.48 7.50 30.28
N LEU A 31 -17.42 8.43 30.32
CA LEU A 31 -17.47 9.68 29.58
C LEU A 31 -16.10 10.37 29.65
N MET A 32 -15.35 10.37 28.55
CA MET A 32 -14.23 11.27 28.29
C MET A 32 -14.75 12.71 28.28
N ARG A 33 -14.94 13.29 29.47
CA ARG A 33 -15.02 14.74 29.66
C ARG A 33 -13.60 15.28 29.64
N CYS A 34 -13.10 15.61 28.46
CA CYS A 34 -11.99 16.56 28.35
C CYS A 34 -12.51 17.94 28.73
N HIS A 35 -12.42 18.27 30.02
CA HIS A 35 -12.54 19.65 30.47
C HIS A 35 -11.34 20.44 29.97
N LYS A 36 -11.63 21.40 29.10
CA LYS A 36 -10.73 22.47 28.70
C LYS A 36 -10.44 23.32 29.94
N ARG A 37 -9.35 23.02 30.65
CA ARG A 37 -8.78 23.91 31.68
C ARG A 37 -7.66 24.72 31.03
N ASN A 38 -7.84 26.03 31.10
CA ASN A 38 -6.90 27.05 30.63
C ASN A 38 -5.57 26.96 31.37
N GLY A 39 -4.50 27.26 30.63
CA GLY A 39 -3.27 27.89 31.13
C GLY A 39 -2.46 27.09 32.14
N SER A 40 -1.54 26.26 31.64
CA SER A 40 -0.21 26.01 32.23
C SER A 40 0.61 25.21 31.21
N GLN A 41 1.82 25.68 30.92
CA GLN A 41 2.77 25.01 30.02
C GLN A 41 2.97 23.55 30.43
N PRO A 42 2.97 22.56 29.52
CA PRO A 42 3.33 21.21 29.89
C PRO A 42 4.85 21.13 30.01
N SER A 43 5.31 20.85 31.23
CA SER A 43 6.67 20.35 31.45
C SER A 43 6.83 19.00 30.74
N GLU A 44 7.99 18.89 30.12
CA GLU A 44 8.52 17.80 29.33
C GLU A 44 8.62 16.52 30.18
N SER A 45 7.67 15.59 30.07
CA SER A 45 7.87 14.16 30.49
C SER A 45 6.68 13.23 30.27
N THR A 46 5.46 13.69 29.99
CA THR A 46 4.33 12.76 29.74
C THR A 46 4.10 12.55 28.24
N ILE A 47 4.96 11.75 27.60
CA ILE A 47 4.64 11.16 26.29
C ILE A 47 3.74 9.95 26.55
N PRO A 48 2.51 9.88 26.01
CA PRO A 48 1.59 8.79 26.30
C PRO A 48 2.11 7.47 25.73
N LEU A 49 2.21 6.46 26.60
CA LEU A 49 2.62 5.07 26.30
C LEU A 49 1.77 4.39 25.20
N PHE A 50 0.64 4.98 24.78
CA PHE A 50 -0.18 4.47 23.68
C PHE A 50 0.47 4.64 22.29
N THR A 51 1.55 5.43 22.19
CA THR A 51 2.25 5.68 20.91
C THR A 51 3.34 4.66 20.58
N SER A 52 3.72 3.76 21.48
CA SER A 52 4.81 2.80 21.23
C SER A 52 4.37 1.62 20.36
N SER A 53 3.14 1.13 20.54
CA SER A 53 2.59 -0.02 19.77
C SER A 53 2.14 0.35 18.35
N THR A 54 1.67 1.59 18.13
CA THR A 54 1.16 2.05 16.83
C THR A 54 2.28 2.32 15.81
N ARG A 55 3.48 2.67 16.28
CA ARG A 55 4.63 3.05 15.45
C ARG A 55 5.16 1.88 14.58
N PRO A 56 5.40 0.68 15.13
CA PRO A 56 5.79 -0.49 14.33
C PRO A 56 4.74 -0.90 13.29
N ILE A 57 3.45 -0.81 13.63
CA ILE A 57 2.35 -1.18 12.72
C ILE A 57 2.33 -0.27 11.49
N ALA A 58 2.61 1.03 11.66
CA ALA A 58 2.71 1.97 10.56
C ALA A 58 3.89 1.64 9.61
N LEU A 59 5.05 1.30 10.16
CA LEU A 59 6.21 0.87 9.35
C LEU A 59 5.92 -0.40 8.55
N MET A 60 5.27 -1.38 9.18
CA MET A 60 4.92 -2.61 8.47
C MET A 60 3.96 -2.32 7.30
N ARG A 61 2.97 -1.45 7.50
CA ARG A 61 2.06 -1.02 6.44
C ARG A 61 2.82 -0.40 5.26
N ASP A 62 3.77 0.48 5.53
CA ASP A 62 4.59 1.12 4.49
C ASP A 62 5.43 0.08 3.72
N SER A 63 6.01 -0.90 4.41
CA SER A 63 6.75 -2.01 3.78
C SER A 63 5.86 -2.88 2.90
N PHE A 64 4.66 -3.24 3.37
CA PHE A 64 3.69 -3.98 2.54
C PHE A 64 3.29 -3.17 1.30
N HIS A 65 3.08 -1.87 1.46
CA HIS A 65 2.73 -1.00 0.36
C HIS A 65 3.84 -0.94 -0.72
N ILE A 66 5.11 -0.93 -0.33
CA ILE A 66 6.23 -1.03 -1.26
C ILE A 66 6.18 -2.35 -2.05
N VAL A 67 5.90 -3.47 -1.38
CA VAL A 67 5.78 -4.79 -2.04
C VAL A 67 4.63 -4.79 -3.04
N ASP A 68 3.47 -4.24 -2.68
CA ASP A 68 2.32 -4.16 -3.58
C ASP A 68 2.61 -3.33 -4.84
N LEU A 69 3.32 -2.21 -4.68
CA LEU A 69 3.75 -1.36 -5.80
C LEU A 69 4.80 -2.08 -6.67
N ASP A 70 5.75 -2.78 -6.05
CA ASP A 70 6.76 -3.58 -6.77
C ASP A 70 6.11 -4.69 -7.61
N VAL A 71 5.06 -5.35 -7.10
CA VAL A 71 4.28 -6.35 -7.84
C VAL A 71 3.59 -5.72 -9.05
N LYS A 72 2.96 -4.55 -8.90
CA LYS A 72 2.35 -3.82 -10.02
C LYS A 72 3.37 -3.43 -11.07
N ARG A 73 4.53 -2.92 -10.67
CA ARG A 73 5.61 -2.57 -11.59
C ARG A 73 6.08 -3.80 -12.38
N ASN A 74 6.23 -4.95 -11.73
CA ASN A 74 6.66 -6.16 -12.43
C ASN A 74 5.63 -6.61 -13.48
N ARG A 75 4.34 -6.57 -13.15
CA ARG A 75 3.26 -6.85 -14.10
C ARG A 75 3.28 -5.88 -15.29
N ASN A 76 3.53 -4.59 -15.05
CA ASN A 76 3.68 -3.61 -16.14
C ASN A 76 4.87 -3.94 -17.04
N ARG A 77 5.98 -4.47 -16.50
CA ARG A 77 7.13 -4.92 -17.30
C ARG A 77 6.80 -6.15 -18.14
N GLU A 78 6.08 -7.10 -17.58
CA GLU A 78 5.62 -8.29 -18.31
C GLU A 78 4.67 -7.92 -19.44
N ALA A 79 3.71 -7.03 -19.20
CA ALA A 79 2.78 -6.56 -20.22
C ALA A 79 3.48 -5.72 -21.30
N LEU A 80 4.46 -4.88 -20.97
CA LEU A 80 5.29 -4.20 -21.99
C LEU A 80 6.07 -5.19 -22.86
N ARG A 81 6.60 -6.27 -22.27
CA ARG A 81 7.28 -7.33 -23.04
C ARG A 81 6.32 -8.08 -23.95
N ALA A 82 5.09 -8.32 -23.52
CA ALA A 82 4.06 -8.94 -24.35
C ALA A 82 3.73 -8.04 -25.55
N LEU A 83 3.51 -6.74 -25.33
CA LEU A 83 3.22 -5.78 -26.41
C LEU A 83 4.38 -5.62 -27.40
N GLN A 84 5.63 -5.84 -26.97
CA GLN A 84 6.80 -5.77 -27.86
C GLN A 84 7.03 -7.03 -28.69
N LYS A 85 6.49 -8.18 -28.25
CA LYS A 85 6.68 -9.47 -28.93
C LYS A 85 5.88 -9.54 -30.24
N GLU A 86 4.79 -8.80 -30.34
CA GLU A 86 3.94 -8.69 -31.52
C GLU A 86 4.33 -7.42 -32.28
N PRO A 87 5.08 -7.53 -33.39
CA PRO A 87 5.69 -6.38 -34.07
C PRO A 87 4.69 -5.53 -34.86
N ASP A 88 3.44 -5.98 -34.99
CA ASP A 88 2.42 -5.29 -35.75
C ASP A 88 1.90 -4.09 -34.95
N ALA A 89 2.47 -2.92 -35.24
CA ALA A 89 2.18 -1.65 -34.57
C ALA A 89 0.75 -1.12 -34.82
N ASP A 90 0.09 -1.64 -35.86
CA ASP A 90 -1.27 -1.28 -36.27
C ASP A 90 -2.35 -2.08 -35.53
N GLU A 91 -1.96 -3.10 -34.76
CA GLU A 91 -2.90 -3.88 -33.97
C GLU A 91 -3.38 -3.10 -32.73
N GLU A 92 -4.66 -3.27 -32.41
CA GLU A 92 -5.25 -2.70 -31.21
C GLU A 92 -5.03 -3.65 -30.02
N ALA A 93 -4.76 -3.08 -28.85
CA ALA A 93 -4.59 -3.82 -27.61
C ALA A 93 -5.78 -3.53 -26.68
N MET A 94 -6.35 -4.59 -26.12
CA MET A 94 -7.41 -4.47 -25.12
C MET A 94 -6.81 -4.19 -23.74
N VAL A 95 -7.15 -3.04 -23.16
CA VAL A 95 -6.65 -2.55 -21.88
C VAL A 95 -7.77 -2.49 -20.85
N CYS A 96 -7.51 -2.94 -19.62
CA CYS A 96 -8.47 -2.89 -18.53
C CYS A 96 -8.41 -1.53 -17.81
N PHE A 97 -9.53 -0.79 -17.81
CA PHE A 97 -9.71 0.40 -16.98
C PHE A 97 -10.81 0.16 -15.96
N GLY A 98 -10.42 -0.14 -14.72
CA GLY A 98 -11.35 -0.43 -13.63
C GLY A 98 -12.13 -1.73 -13.90
N ASN A 99 -13.40 -1.60 -14.24
CA ASN A 99 -14.31 -2.70 -14.59
C ASN A 99 -14.64 -2.76 -16.10
N MET A 100 -13.99 -1.94 -16.92
CA MET A 100 -14.23 -1.86 -18.36
C MET A 100 -12.97 -2.28 -19.14
N PHE A 101 -13.18 -2.76 -20.36
CA PHE A 101 -12.11 -3.05 -21.31
C PHE A 101 -12.21 -2.04 -22.46
N ILE A 102 -11.10 -1.41 -22.80
CA ILE A 102 -11.02 -0.40 -23.86
C ILE A 102 -9.97 -0.85 -24.85
N GLU A 103 -10.31 -0.79 -26.12
CA GLU A 103 -9.40 -1.07 -27.22
C GLU A 103 -8.63 0.21 -27.58
N LEU A 104 -7.31 0.12 -27.56
CA LEU A 104 -6.42 1.25 -27.81
C LEU A 104 -5.28 0.80 -28.72
N PRO A 105 -4.79 1.66 -29.64
CA PRO A 105 -3.63 1.34 -30.44
C PRO A 105 -2.42 0.97 -29.57
N LYS A 106 -1.69 -0.07 -29.96
CA LYS A 106 -0.50 -0.56 -29.23
C LYS A 106 0.51 0.54 -28.90
N ALA A 107 0.71 1.49 -29.81
CA ALA A 107 1.60 2.63 -29.59
C ALA A 107 1.18 3.50 -28.39
N LYS A 108 -0.11 3.83 -28.29
CA LYS A 108 -0.66 4.62 -27.18
C LYS A 108 -0.62 3.82 -25.87
N THR A 109 -0.99 2.55 -25.91
CA THR A 109 -0.92 1.66 -24.73
C THR A 109 0.51 1.56 -24.19
N LYS A 110 1.51 1.45 -25.07
CA LYS A 110 2.93 1.42 -24.68
C LYS A 110 3.37 2.71 -23.97
N GLU A 111 2.99 3.87 -24.49
CA GLU A 111 3.31 5.17 -23.88
C GLU A 111 2.65 5.29 -22.49
N MET A 112 1.38 4.93 -22.37
CA MET A 112 0.66 4.95 -21.09
C MET A 112 1.34 4.03 -20.06
N MET A 113 1.68 2.82 -20.46
CA MET A 113 2.36 1.86 -19.59
C MET A 113 3.77 2.30 -19.18
N GLN A 114 4.48 3.05 -20.03
CA GLN A 114 5.79 3.62 -19.69
C GLN A 114 5.66 4.72 -18.64
N LYS A 115 4.71 5.64 -18.82
CA LYS A 115 4.40 6.69 -17.83
C LYS A 115 3.98 6.08 -16.48
N ASP A 116 3.17 5.02 -16.51
CA ASP A 116 2.78 4.31 -15.30
C ASP A 116 3.99 3.68 -14.59
N GLN A 117 5.00 3.20 -15.33
CA GLN A 117 6.23 2.68 -14.72
C GLN A 117 7.05 3.79 -14.04
N GLU A 118 7.19 4.94 -14.68
CA GLU A 118 7.89 6.10 -14.11
C GLU A 118 7.22 6.55 -12.81
N HIS A 119 5.90 6.69 -12.80
CA HIS A 119 5.13 7.05 -11.61
C HIS A 119 5.28 6.02 -10.48
N LEU A 120 5.22 4.72 -10.79
CA LEU A 120 5.42 3.67 -9.78
C LEU A 120 6.84 3.72 -9.20
N ASP A 121 7.87 3.94 -10.02
CA ASP A 121 9.26 4.02 -9.55
C ASP A 121 9.49 5.26 -8.67
N GLU A 122 8.90 6.41 -9.01
CA GLU A 122 8.92 7.61 -8.16
C GLU A 122 8.26 7.36 -6.80
N GLU A 123 7.07 6.74 -6.78
CA GLU A 123 6.32 6.44 -5.57
C GLU A 123 7.07 5.44 -4.67
N ILE A 124 7.62 4.36 -5.25
CA ILE A 124 8.43 3.38 -4.52
C ILE A 124 9.66 4.05 -3.90
N ASN A 125 10.37 4.90 -4.65
CA ASN A 125 11.55 5.60 -4.14
C ASN A 125 11.20 6.58 -3.03
N LYS A 126 10.07 7.28 -3.15
CA LYS A 126 9.55 8.17 -2.10
C LYS A 126 9.23 7.38 -0.83
N LEU A 127 8.50 6.28 -0.94
CA LEU A 127 8.13 5.43 0.20
C LEU A 127 9.36 4.84 0.91
N ARG A 128 10.38 4.42 0.15
CA ARG A 128 11.64 3.91 0.72
C ARG A 128 12.37 4.99 1.53
N LYS A 129 12.44 6.23 1.03
CA LYS A 129 13.04 7.37 1.75
C LYS A 129 12.25 7.71 3.01
N GLU A 130 10.92 7.75 2.92
CA GLU A 130 10.05 8.01 4.06
C GLU A 130 10.16 6.91 5.13
N LEU A 131 10.23 5.64 4.72
CA LEU A 131 10.42 4.51 5.61
C LEU A 131 11.75 4.61 6.36
N CYS A 132 12.85 4.95 5.68
CA CYS A 132 14.15 5.18 6.31
C CYS A 132 14.06 6.28 7.39
N GLY A 133 13.42 7.41 7.08
CA GLY A 133 13.22 8.49 8.03
C GLY A 133 12.37 8.09 9.24
N LYS A 134 11.28 7.32 9.02
CA LYS A 134 10.43 6.82 10.11
C LYS A 134 11.19 5.83 10.99
N VAL A 135 12.02 4.95 10.41
CA VAL A 135 12.86 4.00 11.15
C VAL A 135 13.89 4.74 11.99
N ASN A 136 14.62 5.71 11.44
CA ASN A 136 15.61 6.48 12.19
C ASN A 136 15.00 7.18 13.42
N ARG A 137 13.82 7.79 13.27
CA ARG A 137 13.07 8.38 14.40
C ARG A 137 12.71 7.35 15.49
N LEU A 138 12.47 6.08 15.12
CA LEU A 138 12.25 5.02 16.11
C LEU A 138 13.55 4.63 16.83
N PHE A 139 14.68 4.62 16.13
CA PHE A 139 15.99 4.35 16.74
C PHE A 139 16.35 5.44 17.75
N GLU A 140 16.19 6.72 17.38
CA GLU A 140 16.36 7.86 18.28
C GLU A 140 15.46 7.75 19.52
N ALA A 141 14.17 7.47 19.31
CA ALA A 141 13.21 7.32 20.41
C ALA A 141 13.49 6.11 21.32
N GLN A 142 14.21 5.10 20.82
CA GLN A 142 14.69 3.95 21.62
C GLN A 142 16.04 4.21 22.29
N GLY A 143 16.65 5.38 22.09
CA GLY A 143 17.98 5.70 22.60
C GLY A 143 19.12 4.92 21.94
N LYS A 144 18.86 4.32 20.77
CA LYS A 144 19.88 3.63 19.98
C LYS A 144 20.53 4.62 19.03
N ALA A 145 21.83 4.45 18.77
CA ALA A 145 22.54 5.26 17.78
C ALA A 145 21.86 5.14 16.41
N GLU A 146 21.81 6.25 15.67
CA GLU A 146 21.27 6.27 14.31
C GLU A 146 21.95 5.23 13.42
N LEU A 147 21.15 4.63 12.52
CA LEU A 147 21.62 3.69 11.52
C LEU A 147 22.50 4.42 10.50
N LYS A 148 23.82 4.42 10.73
CA LYS A 148 24.81 4.98 9.81
C LYS A 148 24.78 4.22 8.47
N GLY A 149 24.75 4.95 7.36
CA GLY A 149 24.90 4.39 6.01
C GLY A 149 23.60 4.09 5.23
N PHE A 150 22.41 4.32 5.78
CA PHE A 150 21.15 4.05 5.08
C PHE A 150 20.66 5.21 4.18
N ASN A 151 21.30 6.38 4.27
CA ASN A 151 21.00 7.55 3.44
C ASN A 151 22.07 7.80 2.37
N LEU A 152 22.61 6.74 1.77
CA LEU A 152 23.61 6.85 0.71
C LEU A 152 22.94 6.61 -0.64
N ASN A 153 23.16 7.54 -1.58
CA ASN A 153 22.85 7.28 -2.98
C ASN A 153 24.04 6.54 -3.62
N PRO A 154 23.79 5.53 -4.46
CA PRO A 154 24.85 4.91 -5.23
C PRO A 154 25.49 5.98 -6.15
N MET A 155 26.82 5.95 -6.21
CA MET A 155 27.59 6.83 -7.08
C MET A 155 27.24 6.55 -8.53
N THR A 156 27.03 7.60 -9.32
CA THR A 156 26.76 7.48 -10.75
C THR A 156 28.00 6.99 -11.49
N PRO A 157 27.85 6.30 -12.63
CA PRO A 157 28.98 5.84 -13.42
C PRO A 157 29.88 6.98 -13.92
N GLU A 158 29.35 8.19 -14.04
CA GLU A 158 30.12 9.39 -14.40
C GLU A 158 31.02 9.84 -13.25
N GLU A 159 30.47 9.89 -12.04
CA GLU A 159 31.21 10.22 -10.83
C GLU A 159 32.28 9.16 -10.51
N MET A 160 31.99 7.88 -10.76
CA MET A 160 32.95 6.79 -10.60
C MET A 160 34.11 6.89 -11.60
N LYS A 161 33.84 7.27 -12.86
CA LYS A 161 34.87 7.56 -13.86
C LYS A 161 35.73 8.78 -13.50
N LEU A 162 35.16 9.76 -12.80
CA LEU A 162 35.93 10.90 -12.30
C LEU A 162 36.88 10.46 -11.18
N ILE A 163 36.41 9.66 -10.23
CA ILE A 163 37.25 9.10 -9.17
C ILE A 163 38.39 8.25 -9.73
N ASN A 164 38.10 7.35 -10.68
CA ASN A 164 39.14 6.50 -11.27
C ASN A 164 40.23 7.33 -11.96
N ARG A 165 39.85 8.41 -12.65
CA ARG A 165 40.83 9.35 -13.25
C ARG A 165 41.67 10.10 -12.22
N ILE A 166 41.15 10.36 -11.02
CA ILE A 166 41.88 11.01 -9.92
C ILE A 166 42.79 10.02 -9.19
N LEU A 167 42.40 8.74 -9.10
CA LEU A 167 43.16 7.69 -8.43
C LEU A 167 44.26 7.06 -9.31
N GLU A 168 44.10 7.11 -10.64
CA GLU A 168 45.07 6.59 -11.62
C GLU A 168 46.08 7.65 -12.12
N GLY A 169 45.98 8.89 -11.63
CA GLY A 169 46.92 9.99 -11.92
C GLY A 169 47.89 10.24 -10.77
#